data_AF-A0A961ZGW3-F1
#
_entry.id   AF-A0A961ZGW3-F1
#
_cell.length_a   1.000
_cell.length_b   1.000
_cell.length_c   1.000
_cell.angle_alpha   90.00
_cell.angle_beta   90.00
_cell.angle_gamma   90.00
#
_symmetry.space_group_name_H-M   'P 1'
#
loop_
_entity.id
_entity.type
_entity.pdbx_description
1 polymer ?
#
loop_
_entity_poly.entity_id
_entity_poly.type
_entity_poly.pdbx_seq_one_letter_code
_entity_poly.pdbx_strand_id
1 'polypeptide(L)' 'MSKLPDFSKVQFRESATAAPASAAEPWLTPEGIHVKPEYSERDLTGIDFLNTWPGIAPYLRGPYPTMYVTQPWTIRQYAG' A
#
# COMPACT_ATOMS: atom_id res chain seq x y z
N MET A 1 -36.72 22.56 10.88
CA MET A 1 -35.43 23.18 11.29
C MET A 1 -34.31 22.34 10.69
N SER A 2 -33.53 22.90 9.77
CA SER A 2 -32.50 22.15 9.05
C SER A 2 -31.27 21.91 9.96
N LYS A 3 -30.92 20.64 10.19
CA LYS A 3 -29.73 20.22 10.95
C LYS A 3 -28.52 20.11 10.00
N LEU A 4 -28.13 21.20 9.35
CA LEU A 4 -26.91 21.23 8.54
C LEU A 4 -25.70 21.42 9.46
N PRO A 5 -24.75 20.48 9.53
CA PRO A 5 -23.56 20.61 10.36
C PRO A 5 -22.59 21.66 9.80
N ASP A 6 -21.95 22.42 10.70
CA ASP A 6 -20.88 23.38 10.40
C ASP A 6 -19.51 22.69 10.55
N PHE A 7 -18.93 22.25 9.42
CA PHE A 7 -17.69 21.49 9.41
C PHE A 7 -16.45 22.31 9.77
N SER A 8 -16.52 23.65 9.83
CA SER A 8 -15.40 24.48 10.32
C SER A 8 -15.12 24.27 11.82
N LYS A 9 -16.09 23.71 12.55
CA LYS A 9 -16.02 23.47 14.00
C LYS A 9 -15.89 22.01 14.38
N VAL A 10 -15.92 21.10 13.41
CA VAL A 10 -15.81 19.66 13.65
C VAL A 10 -14.34 19.26 13.50
N GLN A 11 -13.73 18.77 14.58
CA GLN A 11 -12.38 18.23 14.53
C GLN A 11 -12.38 16.88 13.82
N PHE A 12 -11.28 16.60 13.11
CA PHE A 12 -11.03 15.26 12.60
C PHE A 12 -11.01 14.26 13.76
N ARG A 13 -11.67 13.12 13.58
CA ARG A 13 -11.66 11.99 14.51
C ARG A 13 -11.32 10.73 13.72
N GLU A 14 -10.52 9.85 14.30
CA GLU A 14 -10.36 8.53 13.74
C GLU A 14 -11.71 7.82 13.72
N SER A 15 -12.03 7.22 12.57
CA SER A 15 -13.20 6.38 12.42
C SER A 15 -12.78 4.94 12.68
N ALA A 16 -13.63 4.18 13.37
CA ALA A 16 -13.46 2.75 13.45
C ALA A 16 -13.47 2.15 12.04
N THR A 17 -12.49 1.30 11.74
CA THR A 17 -12.49 0.48 10.53
C THR A 17 -13.69 -0.46 10.59
N ALA A 18 -14.54 -0.43 9.57
CA ALA A 18 -15.65 -1.37 9.48
C ALA A 18 -15.11 -2.80 9.39
N ALA A 19 -15.87 -3.77 9.90
CA ALA A 19 -15.53 -5.19 9.75
C ALA A 19 -15.36 -5.54 8.25
N PRO A 20 -14.44 -6.46 7.91
CA PRO A 20 -14.19 -6.85 6.52
C PRO A 20 -15.52 -7.22 5.84
N ALA A 21 -15.89 -6.46 4.82
CA ALA A 21 -17.24 -6.50 4.24
C ALA A 21 -17.38 -7.52 3.10
N SER A 22 -16.31 -8.26 2.78
CA SER A 22 -16.27 -9.06 1.55
C SER A 22 -16.06 -10.55 1.83
N ALA A 23 -17.10 -11.33 1.59
CA ALA A 23 -17.04 -12.78 1.44
C ALA A 23 -16.66 -13.19 0.00
N ALA A 24 -15.88 -12.35 -0.71
CA ALA A 24 -15.45 -12.66 -2.07
C ALA A 24 -14.41 -13.79 -2.06
N GLU A 25 -14.54 -14.68 -3.05
CA GLU A 25 -13.57 -15.76 -3.26
C GLU A 25 -12.19 -15.20 -3.64
N PRO A 26 -11.08 -15.80 -3.16
CA PRO A 26 -9.73 -15.41 -3.58
C PRO A 26 -9.52 -15.58 -5.08
N TRP A 27 -8.88 -14.58 -5.70
CA TRP A 27 -8.51 -14.67 -7.11
C TRP A 27 -7.22 -15.47 -7.28
N LEU A 28 -7.22 -16.49 -8.14
CA LEU A 28 -6.02 -17.24 -8.52
C LEU A 28 -5.31 -16.53 -9.68
N THR A 29 -4.09 -16.06 -9.45
CA THR A 29 -3.27 -15.44 -10.52
C THR A 29 -2.71 -16.51 -11.47
N PRO A 30 -2.27 -16.12 -12.69
CA PRO A 30 -1.58 -17.03 -13.61
C PRO A 30 -0.33 -17.71 -13.03
N GLU A 31 0.31 -17.09 -12.05
CA GLU A 31 1.48 -17.62 -11.33
C GLU A 31 1.09 -18.66 -10.26
N GLY A 32 -0.20 -18.94 -10.07
CA GLY A 32 -0.69 -19.91 -9.09
C GLY A 32 -0.79 -19.38 -7.66
N ILE A 33 -0.83 -18.05 -7.49
CA ILE A 33 -0.92 -17.41 -6.17
C ILE A 33 -2.37 -16.99 -5.91
N HIS A 34 -2.91 -17.32 -4.74
CA HIS A 34 -4.23 -16.83 -4.31
C HIS A 34 -4.12 -15.42 -3.72
N VAL A 35 -4.81 -14.47 -4.34
CA VAL A 35 -4.94 -13.09 -3.86
C VAL A 35 -6.22 -12.97 -3.05
N LYS A 36 -6.09 -12.62 -1.78
CA LYS A 36 -7.23 -12.38 -0.88
C LYS A 36 -7.99 -11.13 -1.34
N PRO A 37 -9.32 -11.05 -1.15
CA PRO A 37 -10.09 -9.85 -1.47
C PRO A 37 -9.78 -8.66 -0.56
N GLU A 38 -9.19 -8.93 0.61
CA GLU A 38 -8.79 -7.94 1.60
C GLU A 38 -7.53 -8.42 2.33
N TYR A 39 -6.67 -7.46 2.70
CA TYR A 39 -5.48 -7.68 3.52
C TYR A 39 -5.50 -6.73 4.71
N SER A 40 -4.95 -7.17 5.83
CA SER A 40 -4.89 -6.43 7.08
C SER A 40 -3.50 -6.49 7.70
N GLU A 41 -3.28 -5.74 8.79
CA GLU A 41 -2.03 -5.79 9.56
C GLU A 41 -1.65 -7.21 10.02
N ARG A 42 -2.64 -8.10 10.20
CA ARG A 42 -2.41 -9.50 10.57
C ARG A 42 -1.61 -10.26 9.51
N ASP A 43 -1.77 -9.88 8.25
CA ASP A 43 -1.07 -10.50 7.12
C ASP A 43 0.41 -10.11 7.04
N LEU A 44 0.86 -9.16 7.87
CA LEU A 44 2.27 -8.78 8.00
C LEU A 44 3.06 -9.72 8.93
N THR A 45 2.37 -10.64 9.62
CA THR A 45 3.00 -11.56 10.58
C THR A 45 4.08 -12.40 9.92
N GLY A 46 5.30 -12.36 10.47
CA GLY A 46 6.43 -13.16 9.98
C GLY A 46 7.23 -12.50 8.85
N ILE A 47 6.87 -11.30 8.41
CA ILE A 47 7.68 -10.52 7.45
C ILE A 47 8.80 -9.78 8.20
N ASP A 48 10.06 -10.13 7.95
CA ASP A 48 11.24 -9.63 8.67
C ASP A 48 11.87 -8.37 8.06
N PHE A 49 11.42 -7.94 6.88
CA PHE A 49 12.01 -6.83 6.12
C PHE A 49 11.15 -5.55 6.07
N LEU A 50 10.13 -5.43 6.93
CA LEU A 50 9.21 -4.28 6.95
C LEU A 50 9.93 -2.95 7.24
N ASN A 51 10.92 -2.95 8.12
CA ASN A 51 11.61 -1.75 8.61
C ASN A 51 12.98 -1.51 7.94
N THR A 52 13.10 -1.87 6.66
CA THR A 52 14.32 -1.68 5.85
C THR A 52 14.35 -0.30 5.16
N TRP A 53 15.52 0.09 4.63
CA TRP A 53 15.72 1.33 3.90
C TRP A 53 16.19 1.07 2.45
N PRO A 54 15.79 1.89 1.47
CA PRO A 54 16.35 1.82 0.12
C PRO A 54 17.86 2.13 0.14
N GLY A 55 18.61 1.55 -0.79
CA GLY A 55 20.07 1.72 -0.84
C GLY A 55 20.88 0.97 0.22
N ILE A 56 20.22 0.13 1.03
CA ILE A 56 20.87 -0.73 2.03
C ILE A 56 20.44 -2.18 1.76
N ALA A 57 21.38 -3.13 1.87
CA ALA A 57 21.09 -4.56 1.70
C ALA A 57 19.92 -5.00 2.61
N PRO A 58 18.97 -5.82 2.12
CA PRO A 58 18.96 -6.55 0.85
C PRO A 58 18.35 -5.76 -0.34
N TYR A 59 18.26 -4.44 -0.24
CA TYR A 59 17.78 -3.55 -1.31
C TYR A 59 16.32 -3.76 -1.75
N LEU A 60 15.48 -4.31 -0.87
CA LEU A 60 14.06 -4.57 -1.14
C LEU A 60 13.30 -3.33 -1.61
N ARG A 61 13.61 -2.16 -1.03
CA ARG A 61 12.99 -0.87 -1.37
C ARG A 61 13.68 -0.13 -2.52
N GLY A 62 14.64 -0.80 -3.18
CA GLY A 62 15.41 -0.28 -4.31
C GLY A 62 16.90 -0.08 -3.98
N PRO A 63 17.75 -0.05 -5.02
CA PRO A 63 19.21 -0.02 -4.87
C PRO A 63 19.80 1.34 -4.49
N TYR A 64 19.05 2.44 -4.61
CA TYR A 64 19.54 3.79 -4.34
C TYR A 64 18.77 4.47 -3.20
N PRO A 65 19.42 5.20 -2.27
CA PRO A 65 18.75 5.75 -1.07
C PRO A 65 17.57 6.70 -1.35
N THR A 66 17.58 7.43 -2.46
CA THR A 66 16.51 8.38 -2.81
C THR A 66 15.59 7.88 -3.92
N MET A 67 15.93 6.74 -4.56
CA MET A 67 15.25 6.22 -5.75
C MET A 67 14.87 7.35 -6.73
N TYR A 68 13.57 7.53 -7.00
CA TYR A 68 13.06 8.48 -7.99
C TYR A 68 12.76 9.88 -7.44
N VAL A 69 13.02 10.13 -6.14
CA VAL A 69 12.80 11.47 -5.54
C VAL A 69 13.71 12.51 -6.20
N THR A 70 14.95 12.14 -6.54
CA THR A 70 15.94 13.04 -7.15
C THR A 70 16.19 12.77 -8.63
N GLN A 71 16.08 11.51 -9.06
CA GLN A 71 16.36 11.10 -10.44
C GLN A 71 15.35 10.05 -10.88
N PRO A 72 14.40 10.37 -11.79
CA PRO A 72 13.41 9.40 -12.26
C PRO A 72 14.07 8.29 -13.09
N TRP A 73 13.34 7.21 -13.32
CA TRP A 73 13.81 6.15 -14.21
C TRP A 73 14.04 6.69 -15.63
N THR A 74 15.07 6.18 -16.29
CA THR A 74 15.35 6.56 -17.69
C THR A 74 14.27 6.04 -18.61
N ILE A 75 13.62 6.93 -19.37
CA ILE A 75 12.78 6.50 -20.50
C ILE A 75 13.71 5.97 -21.58
N ARG A 76 13.66 4.65 -21.83
CA ARG A 76 14.48 3.97 -22.82
C ARG A 76 13.60 3.37 -23.90
N GLN A 77 13.55 4.03 -25.06
CA GLN A 77 12.90 3.48 -26.24
C GLN A 77 13.81 2.47 -26.92
N TYR A 78 13.26 1.30 -27.23
CA TYR A 78 13.92 0.33 -28.09
C TYR A 78 13.44 0.58 -29.51
N ALA A 79 14.23 1.31 -30.30
CA ALA A 79 13.92 1.66 -31.68
C ALA A 79 14.81 0.87 -32.65
N GLY A 80 14.18 0.35 -33.70
CA GLY A 80 14.75 -0.41 -34.81
C GLY A 80 13.64 -0.72 -35.82
#